data_AF-G9K3E1-F1
#
_entry.id   AF-G9K3E1-F1
#
_cell.length_a   1.000
_cell.length_b   1.000
_cell.length_c   1.000
_cell.angle_alpha   90.00
_cell.angle_beta   90.00
_cell.angle_gamma   90.00
#
_symmetry.space_group_name_H-M   'P 1'
#
loop_
_entity.id
_entity.type
_entity.pdbx_description
1 polymer ?
#
loop_
_entity_poly.entity_id
_entity_poly.type
_entity_poly.pdbx_seq_one_letter_code
_entity_poly.pdbx_strand_id
1 'polypeptide(L)'
;MQHIFAFFCTGFLGAVVGANFPNNIQIGGLFPNQQSQEHAAFRFALSQLTEPPKLLPQIDIVNISDSFEMTYRFCSQFSKGVYAIFGFYERRTVNMLTSFCGALHVCFITPSFPV
;
A
#
# COMPACT_ATOMS: atom_id res chain seq x y z
N MET A 1 7.39 -26.29 40.35
CA MET A 1 6.04 -25.73 40.10
C MET A 1 6.04 -24.43 39.29
N GLN A 2 7.10 -23.61 39.25
CA GLN A 2 7.12 -22.33 38.50
C GLN A 2 7.48 -22.45 37.01
N HIS A 3 8.32 -23.41 36.60
CA HIS A 3 8.76 -23.55 35.20
C HIS A 3 7.68 -24.06 34.24
N ILE A 4 6.74 -24.88 34.72
CA ILE A 4 5.61 -25.39 33.92
C ILE A 4 4.65 -24.25 33.56
N PHE A 5 4.43 -23.31 34.49
CA PHE A 5 3.56 -22.15 34.27
C PHE A 5 4.16 -21.17 33.26
N ALA A 6 5.48 -20.96 33.31
CA ALA A 6 6.21 -20.13 32.36
C ALA A 6 6.14 -20.69 30.93
N PHE A 7 6.28 -22.02 30.76
CA PHE A 7 6.19 -22.69 29.46
C PHE A 7 4.77 -22.63 28.86
N PHE A 8 3.75 -22.70 29.71
CA PHE A 8 2.35 -22.53 29.29
C PHE A 8 2.06 -21.09 28.86
N CYS A 9 2.59 -20.09 29.56
CA CYS A 9 2.44 -18.68 29.18
C CYS A 9 3.14 -18.34 27.86
N THR A 10 4.36 -18.84 27.61
CA THR A 10 5.04 -18.61 26.32
C THR A 10 4.42 -19.40 25.16
N GLY A 11 3.89 -20.59 25.39
CA GLY A 11 3.13 -21.35 24.40
C GLY A 11 1.81 -20.68 24.02
N PHE A 12 1.09 -20.13 25.01
CA PHE A 12 -0.17 -19.42 24.77
C PHE A 12 0.08 -18.09 24.04
N LEU A 13 1.09 -17.31 24.45
CA LEU A 13 1.51 -16.09 23.74
C LEU A 13 1.97 -16.37 22.30
N GLY A 14 2.67 -17.46 22.04
CA GLY A 14 3.05 -17.87 20.68
C GLY A 14 1.84 -18.19 19.79
N ALA A 15 0.76 -18.73 20.36
CA ALA A 15 -0.48 -19.01 19.63
C ALA A 15 -1.31 -17.75 19.34
N VAL A 16 -1.22 -16.70 20.16
CA VAL A 16 -1.94 -15.43 19.92
C VAL A 16 -1.19 -14.50 18.95
N VAL A 17 0.12 -14.69 18.76
CA VAL A 17 0.95 -13.89 17.82
C VAL A 17 0.98 -14.48 16.41
N GLY A 18 0.18 -15.52 16.14
CA GLY A 18 -0.28 -15.81 14.79
C GLY A 18 -1.15 -14.66 14.30
N ALA A 19 -0.52 -13.53 13.95
CA ALA A 19 -1.17 -12.35 13.41
C ALA A 19 -1.90 -12.79 12.15
N ASN A 20 -3.20 -13.05 12.30
CA ASN A 20 -4.02 -13.55 11.22
C ASN A 20 -4.07 -12.45 10.18
N PHE A 21 -3.32 -12.62 9.10
CA PHE A 21 -3.17 -11.61 8.07
C PHE A 21 -4.56 -11.34 7.48
N PRO A 22 -4.96 -10.07 7.28
CA PRO A 22 -6.31 -9.77 6.82
C PRO A 22 -6.57 -10.40 5.44
N ASN A 23 -7.74 -11.01 5.28
CA ASN A 23 -8.15 -11.61 4.01
C ASN A 23 -8.23 -10.60 2.86
N ASN A 24 -8.31 -9.30 3.18
CA ASN A 24 -8.38 -8.20 2.23
C ASN A 24 -7.32 -7.15 2.55
N ILE A 25 -6.43 -6.88 1.59
CA ILE A 25 -5.45 -5.80 1.68
C ILE A 25 -5.97 -4.61 0.86
N GLN A 26 -6.09 -3.45 1.48
CA GLN A 26 -6.35 -2.22 0.74
C GLN A 26 -5.05 -1.68 0.13
N ILE A 27 -5.04 -1.49 -1.18
CA ILE A 27 -3.89 -0.92 -1.92
C ILE A 27 -4.34 0.40 -2.52
N GLY A 28 -3.63 1.49 -2.20
CA GLY A 28 -3.86 2.79 -2.81
C GLY A 28 -3.41 2.79 -4.28
N GLY A 29 -4.10 3.55 -5.11
CA GLY A 29 -3.77 3.75 -6.52
C GLY A 29 -3.73 5.25 -6.83
N LEU A 30 -2.62 5.79 -7.34
CA LEU A 30 -2.52 7.16 -7.84
C LEU A 30 -2.26 7.15 -9.35
N PHE A 31 -3.30 7.44 -10.14
CA PHE A 31 -3.25 7.38 -11.60
C PHE A 31 -3.47 8.76 -12.22
N PRO A 32 -2.72 9.15 -13.27
CA PRO A 32 -2.89 10.44 -13.93
C PRO A 32 -4.18 10.52 -14.77
N ASN A 33 -4.59 9.40 -15.35
CA ASN A 33 -5.70 9.32 -16.30
C ASN A 33 -6.66 8.20 -15.90
N GLN A 34 -7.96 8.41 -16.14
CA GLN A 34 -9.01 7.45 -15.79
C GLN A 34 -9.07 6.24 -16.71
N GLN A 35 -8.74 6.42 -18.00
CA GLN A 35 -8.80 5.40 -19.03
C GLN A 35 -7.43 5.24 -19.67
N SER A 36 -6.51 4.67 -18.93
CA SER A 36 -5.14 4.45 -19.38
C SER A 36 -4.89 2.96 -19.59
N GLN A 37 -3.96 2.61 -20.48
CA GLN A 37 -3.60 1.22 -20.74
C GLN A 37 -3.03 0.58 -19.46
N GLU A 38 -2.33 1.36 -18.65
CA GLU A 38 -1.74 0.94 -17.38
C GLU A 38 -2.83 0.63 -16.34
N HIS A 39 -3.91 1.41 -16.31
CA HIS A 39 -5.06 1.12 -15.46
C HIS A 39 -5.73 -0.20 -15.87
N ALA A 40 -5.89 -0.46 -17.17
CA ALA A 40 -6.42 -1.72 -17.67
C ALA A 40 -5.51 -2.91 -17.33
N ALA A 41 -4.20 -2.76 -17.52
CA ALA A 41 -3.20 -3.77 -17.16
C ALA A 41 -3.19 -4.05 -15.65
N PHE A 42 -3.32 -3.01 -14.82
CA PHE A 42 -3.41 -3.14 -13.37
C PHE A 42 -4.65 -3.92 -12.95
N ARG A 43 -5.83 -3.61 -13.51
CA ARG A 43 -7.06 -4.36 -13.24
C ARG A 43 -7.00 -5.81 -13.72
N PHE A 44 -6.36 -6.05 -14.87
CA PHE A 44 -6.15 -7.39 -15.39
C PHE A 44 -5.22 -8.19 -14.47
N ALA A 45 -4.11 -7.62 -14.01
CA ALA A 45 -3.21 -8.29 -13.06
C ALA A 45 -3.94 -8.65 -11.77
N LEU A 46 -4.75 -7.75 -11.22
CA LEU A 46 -5.54 -8.03 -10.01
C LEU A 46 -6.56 -9.17 -10.18
N SER A 47 -7.09 -9.39 -11.39
CA SER A 47 -8.01 -10.51 -11.62
C SER A 47 -7.29 -11.86 -11.77
N GLN A 48 -5.98 -11.85 -12.04
CA GLN A 48 -5.15 -13.07 -12.07
C GLN A 48 -4.75 -13.54 -10.67
N LEU A 49 -4.69 -12.65 -9.68
CA LEU A 49 -4.41 -13.04 -8.29
C LEU A 49 -5.64 -13.70 -7.66
N THR A 50 -5.60 -15.03 -7.55
CA THR A 50 -6.66 -15.85 -6.94
C THR A 50 -6.35 -16.30 -5.52
N GLU A 51 -5.08 -16.27 -5.11
CA GLU A 51 -4.64 -16.65 -3.77
C GLU A 51 -4.92 -15.54 -2.74
N PRO A 52 -5.34 -15.90 -1.50
CA PRO A 52 -5.43 -14.94 -0.42
C PRO A 52 -4.03 -14.45 -0.02
N PRO A 53 -3.88 -13.19 0.41
CA PRO A 53 -4.93 -12.20 0.65
C PRO A 53 -5.37 -11.42 -0.60
N LYS A 54 -6.67 -11.09 -0.67
CA LYS A 54 -7.26 -10.40 -1.83
C LYS A 54 -6.89 -8.91 -1.83
N LEU A 55 -6.28 -8.45 -2.91
CA LEU A 55 -5.95 -7.04 -3.11
C LEU A 55 -7.22 -6.25 -3.50
N LEU A 56 -7.58 -5.26 -2.68
CA LEU A 56 -8.65 -4.30 -2.92
C LEU A 56 -8.05 -2.95 -3.32
N PRO A 57 -8.03 -2.63 -4.63
CA PRO A 57 -7.47 -1.36 -5.08
C PRO A 57 -8.41 -0.18 -4.76
N GLN A 58 -7.87 0.90 -4.23
CA GLN A 58 -8.53 2.19 -4.04
C GLN A 58 -7.87 3.21 -4.95
N ILE A 59 -8.45 3.44 -6.13
CA ILE A 59 -7.82 4.24 -7.17
C ILE A 59 -8.34 5.67 -7.12
N ASP A 60 -7.43 6.62 -6.95
CA ASP A 60 -7.67 8.05 -7.04
C ASP A 60 -7.00 8.59 -8.32
N ILE A 61 -7.75 9.40 -9.08
CA ILE A 61 -7.21 10.14 -10.22
C ILE A 61 -6.60 11.43 -9.69
N VAL A 62 -5.37 11.71 -10.08
CA VAL A 62 -4.58 12.83 -9.55
C VAL A 62 -3.66 13.42 -10.60
N ASN A 63 -3.48 14.74 -10.59
CA ASN A 63 -2.44 15.37 -11.39
C ASN A 63 -1.06 15.07 -10.81
N ILE A 64 -0.33 14.13 -11.42
CA ILE A 64 1.01 13.70 -10.97
C ILE A 64 2.10 14.78 -11.09
N SER A 65 1.83 15.87 -11.81
CA SER A 65 2.70 17.03 -11.94
C SER A 65 2.55 18.02 -10.78
N ASP A 66 1.40 17.98 -10.08
CA ASP A 66 1.09 18.86 -8.97
C ASP A 66 1.45 18.19 -7.64
N SER A 67 2.42 18.77 -6.93
CA SER A 67 2.85 18.26 -5.63
C SER A 67 1.78 18.43 -4.56
N PHE A 68 0.96 19.47 -4.62
CA PHE A 68 -0.07 19.72 -3.61
C PHE A 68 -1.20 18.69 -3.71
N GLU A 69 -1.67 18.43 -4.93
CA GLU A 69 -2.70 17.40 -5.16
C GLU A 69 -2.17 16.00 -4.81
N MET A 70 -0.92 15.69 -5.20
CA MET A 70 -0.26 14.46 -4.80
C MET A 70 -0.16 14.32 -3.28
N THR A 71 0.15 15.39 -2.54
CA THR A 71 0.22 15.35 -1.06
C THR A 71 -1.14 15.05 -0.48
N TYR A 72 -2.16 15.75 -0.96
CA TYR A 72 -3.52 15.55 -0.50
C TYR A 72 -3.99 14.11 -0.72
N ARG A 73 -3.77 13.56 -1.91
CA ARG A 73 -4.16 12.19 -2.25
C ARG A 73 -3.34 11.16 -1.49
N PHE A 74 -2.04 11.36 -1.34
CA PHE A 74 -1.18 10.47 -0.55
C PHE A 74 -1.67 10.39 0.91
N CYS A 75 -1.87 11.54 1.56
CA CYS A 75 -2.37 11.61 2.92
C CYS A 75 -3.78 11.01 3.06
N SER A 76 -4.64 11.23 2.08
CA SER A 76 -5.98 10.62 2.03
C SER A 76 -5.89 9.09 2.01
N GLN A 77 -5.05 8.51 1.14
CA GLN A 77 -4.85 7.06 1.07
C GLN A 77 -4.23 6.50 2.35
N PHE A 78 -3.23 7.19 2.91
CA PHE A 78 -2.64 6.83 4.20
C PHE A 78 -3.70 6.80 5.32
N SER A 79 -4.56 7.82 5.38
CA SER A 79 -5.62 7.92 6.39
C SER A 79 -6.69 6.83 6.24
N LYS A 80 -6.90 6.29 5.03
CA LYS A 80 -7.78 5.14 4.78
C LYS A 80 -7.17 3.81 5.24
N GLY A 81 -5.89 3.78 5.60
CA GLY A 81 -5.20 2.58 6.06
C GLY A 81 -4.79 1.62 4.94
N VAL A 82 -4.37 2.17 3.78
CA VAL A 82 -3.79 1.34 2.71
C VAL A 82 -2.42 0.79 3.15
N TYR A 83 -2.11 -0.43 2.72
CA TYR A 83 -0.84 -1.09 3.05
C TYR A 83 0.31 -0.62 2.16
N ALA A 84 0.00 -0.29 0.91
CA ALA A 84 0.94 0.25 -0.05
C ALA A 84 0.18 1.11 -1.06
N ILE A 85 0.89 2.02 -1.72
CA ILE A 85 0.36 2.87 -2.77
C ILE A 85 1.06 2.52 -4.07
N PHE A 86 0.29 2.09 -5.07
CA PHE A 86 0.75 1.94 -6.44
C PHE A 86 0.45 3.23 -7.21
N GLY A 87 1.38 3.74 -8.00
CA GLY A 87 1.06 4.91 -8.81
C GLY A 87 2.21 5.46 -9.62
N PHE A 88 1.92 6.60 -10.24
CA PHE A 88 2.84 7.34 -11.10
C PHE A 88 3.30 8.63 -10.43
N TYR A 89 4.51 9.04 -10.77
CA TYR A 89 5.02 10.35 -10.43
C TYR A 89 5.77 10.98 -11.61
N GLU A 90 6.04 12.28 -11.49
CA GLU A 90 6.88 13.04 -12.39
C GLU A 90 8.12 13.58 -11.63
N ARG A 91 9.10 14.13 -12.33
CA ARG A 91 10.33 14.72 -11.73
C ARG A 91 10.05 15.78 -10.68
N ARG A 92 8.92 16.49 -10.76
CA ARG A 92 8.54 17.52 -9.79
C ARG A 92 8.06 16.91 -8.47
N THR A 93 7.43 15.74 -8.52
CA THR A 93 6.76 15.10 -7.37
C THR A 93 7.60 14.01 -6.72
N VAL A 94 8.70 13.56 -7.34
CA VAL A 94 9.59 12.52 -6.80
C VAL A 94 10.21 12.87 -5.44
N ASN A 95 10.65 14.11 -5.24
CA ASN A 95 11.26 14.54 -3.96
C ASN A 95 10.24 14.56 -2.82
N MET A 96 9.02 14.95 -3.14
CA MET A 96 7.92 14.93 -2.19
C MET A 96 7.56 13.48 -1.84
N LEU A 97 7.39 12.59 -2.82
CA LEU A 97 7.05 11.19 -2.55
C LEU A 97 8.14 10.47 -1.75
N THR A 98 9.40 10.64 -2.11
CA THR A 98 10.54 10.05 -1.38
C THR A 98 10.57 10.51 0.07
N SER A 99 10.34 11.80 0.33
CA SER A 99 10.23 12.33 1.69
C SER A 99 9.05 11.72 2.46
N PHE A 100 7.87 11.60 1.84
CA PHE A 100 6.67 11.07 2.49
C PHE A 100 6.79 9.56 2.77
N CYS A 101 7.33 8.80 1.83
CA CYS A 101 7.56 7.36 2.01
C CYS A 101 8.57 7.10 3.13
N GLY A 102 9.62 7.93 3.24
CA GLY A 102 10.58 7.86 4.32
C GLY A 102 10.01 8.24 5.70
N ALA A 103 9.14 9.25 5.77
CA ALA A 103 8.57 9.73 7.02
C ALA A 103 7.42 8.85 7.56
N LEU A 104 6.55 8.36 6.67
CA LEU A 104 5.35 7.61 7.03
C LEU A 104 5.53 6.09 6.90
N HIS A 105 6.68 5.63 6.42
CA HIS A 105 6.97 4.22 6.17
C HIS A 105 5.94 3.50 5.28
N VAL A 106 5.36 4.24 4.33
CA VAL A 106 4.45 3.68 3.32
C VAL A 106 5.23 3.39 2.06
N CYS A 107 5.08 2.17 1.52
CA CYS A 107 5.70 1.79 0.26
C CYS A 107 4.96 2.41 -0.92
N PHE A 108 5.70 3.13 -1.77
CA PHE A 108 5.21 3.61 -3.07
C PHE A 108 5.81 2.77 -4.20
N ILE A 109 4.98 1.98 -4.86
CA ILE A 109 5.37 1.13 -5.99
C ILE A 109 5.04 1.87 -7.28
N THR A 110 6.02 2.00 -8.17
CA THR A 110 5.86 2.81 -9.38
C THR A 110 6.57 2.21 -10.59
N PRO A 111 5.93 2.24 -11.77
CA PRO A 111 6.60 1.95 -13.04
C PRO A 111 7.27 3.20 -13.65
N SER A 112 7.17 4.38 -13.00
CA SER A 112 7.82 5.60 -13.49
C SER A 112 9.35 5.44 -13.55
N PHE A 113 9.98 6.11 -14.51
CA PHE A 113 11.42 6.03 -14.72
C PHE A 113 12.19 6.40 -13.45
N PRO A 114 13.21 5.61 -13.05
CA PRO A 114 14.13 6.02 -12.00
C PRO A 114 14.86 7.30 -12.46
N VAL A 115 14.88 8.29 -11.58
CA VAL A 115 15.71 9.50 -11.74
C VAL A 115 17.18 9.19 -11.50
#